data_AF-A0AA41V772-F1
#
_entry.id   AF-A0AA41V772-F1
#
_cell.length_a   1.000
_cell.length_b   1.000
_cell.length_c   1.000
_cell.angle_alpha   90.00
_cell.angle_beta   90.00
_cell.angle_gamma   90.00
#
_symmetry.space_group_name_H-M   'P 1'
#
loop_
_entity.id
_entity.type
_entity.pdbx_description
1 polymer ?
#
loop_
_entity_poly.entity_id
_entity_poly.type
_entity_poly.pdbx_seq_one_letter_code
_entity_poly.pdbx_strand_id
1 'polypeptide(L)'
;MDPTLTRADRLVGQVLGEVGSLPDVFVELEVNFFLLRRLLGVRTKGTERQGKVSKLAKGEILMLNIGSMSTGARVLAVRNDLAKLQLTSPVCTSKGEKVALSRRVEKHWRLIGWGQIQAGSTLEVPPCPI
;
A
#
# COMPACT_ATOMS: atom_id res chain seq x y z
N MET A 1 -15.25 23.13 2.26
CA MET A 1 -14.56 22.46 1.14
C MET A 1 -15.16 22.92 -0.16
N ASP A 2 -14.35 23.26 -1.16
CA ASP A 2 -14.82 23.58 -2.51
C ASP A 2 -15.39 22.30 -3.18
N PRO A 3 -16.62 22.31 -3.74
CA PRO A 3 -17.23 21.15 -4.39
C PRO A 3 -16.43 20.56 -5.57
N THR A 4 -15.55 21.33 -6.19
CA THR A 4 -14.68 20.86 -7.28
C THR A 4 -13.58 19.90 -6.79
N LEU A 5 -13.22 20.00 -5.51
CA LEU A 5 -12.24 19.10 -4.88
C LEU A 5 -12.85 17.73 -4.56
N THR A 6 -14.15 17.67 -4.28
CA THR A 6 -14.86 16.42 -3.94
C THR A 6 -15.45 15.70 -5.15
N ARG A 7 -15.47 16.35 -6.33
CA ARG A 7 -16.02 15.78 -7.56
C ARG A 7 -15.27 14.51 -7.99
N ALA A 8 -16.02 13.51 -8.47
CA ALA A 8 -15.48 12.29 -9.09
C ALA A 8 -14.46 11.54 -8.22
N ASP A 9 -14.80 11.33 -6.94
CA ASP A 9 -14.05 10.47 -6.01
C ASP A 9 -12.59 10.91 -5.75
N ARG A 10 -12.26 12.17 -6.03
CA ARG A 10 -10.90 12.72 -5.90
C ARG A 10 -10.32 12.65 -4.48
N LEU A 11 -11.17 12.58 -3.47
CA LEU A 11 -10.75 12.50 -2.06
C LEU A 11 -10.81 11.09 -1.48
N VAL A 12 -11.05 10.05 -2.28
CA VAL A 12 -11.04 8.67 -1.80
C VAL A 12 -9.68 8.33 -1.19
N GLY A 13 -9.70 7.82 0.04
CA GLY A 13 -8.50 7.44 0.79
C GLY A 13 -7.74 8.59 1.44
N GLN A 14 -8.19 9.85 1.26
CA GLN A 14 -7.59 10.99 1.95
C GLN A 14 -8.00 11.03 3.43
N VAL A 15 -7.10 11.49 4.28
CA VAL A 15 -7.32 11.63 5.73
C VAL A 15 -7.53 13.11 6.05
N LEU A 16 -8.60 13.43 6.78
CA LEU A 16 -8.91 14.77 7.25
C LEU A 16 -8.98 14.77 8.78
N GLY A 17 -8.38 15.77 9.42
CA GLY A 17 -8.29 15.90 10.86
C GLY A 17 -8.04 17.34 11.27
N GLU A 18 -8.04 17.59 12.58
CA GLU A 18 -7.70 18.90 13.13
C GLU A 18 -6.24 19.26 12.80
N VAL A 19 -5.96 20.56 12.68
CA VAL A 19 -4.61 21.06 12.39
C VAL A 19 -3.64 20.56 13.47
N GLY A 20 -2.56 19.91 13.03
CA GLY A 20 -1.54 19.33 13.92
C GLY A 20 -1.90 17.97 14.54
N SER A 21 -3.10 17.44 14.31
CA SER A 21 -3.52 16.12 14.81
C SER A 21 -3.30 14.97 13.80
N LEU A 22 -3.00 15.31 12.55
CA LEU A 22 -2.85 14.33 11.48
C LEU A 22 -1.54 13.54 11.62
N PRO A 23 -1.55 12.24 11.26
CA PRO A 23 -0.34 11.44 11.16
C PRO A 23 0.66 11.99 10.13
N ASP A 24 1.88 11.45 10.20
CA ASP A 24 2.93 11.76 9.24
C ASP A 24 2.55 11.32 7.81
N VAL A 25 3.07 12.06 6.82
CA VAL A 25 2.93 11.74 5.40
C VAL A 25 4.19 11.00 4.93
N PHE A 26 4.03 9.77 4.48
CA PHE A 26 5.12 8.91 4.03
C PHE A 26 5.25 8.90 2.51
N VAL A 27 6.51 8.85 2.02
CA VAL A 27 6.86 8.62 0.60
C VAL A 27 7.55 7.28 0.38
N GLU A 28 8.21 6.76 1.41
CA GLU A 28 8.75 5.40 1.45
C GLU A 28 8.25 4.70 2.71
N LEU A 29 7.96 3.40 2.61
CA LEU A 29 7.53 2.58 3.73
C LEU A 29 8.43 1.35 3.87
N GLU A 30 8.69 0.97 5.10
CA GLU A 30 9.22 -0.32 5.50
C GLU A 30 8.10 -1.13 6.15
N VAL A 31 7.73 -2.22 5.49
CA VAL A 31 6.59 -3.05 5.88
C VAL A 31 7.08 -4.44 6.23
N ASN A 32 6.73 -4.90 7.43
CA ASN A 32 6.84 -6.32 7.77
C ASN A 32 5.63 -7.04 7.15
N PHE A 33 5.87 -8.04 6.30
CA PHE A 33 4.82 -8.64 5.48
C PHE A 33 4.77 -10.16 5.58
N PHE A 34 3.58 -10.69 5.32
CA PHE A 34 3.28 -12.11 5.21
C PHE A 34 2.56 -12.38 3.90
N LEU A 35 3.09 -13.29 3.11
CA LEU A 35 2.47 -13.74 1.86
C LEU A 35 1.55 -14.94 2.11
N LEU A 36 0.41 -14.95 1.43
CA LEU A 36 -0.50 -16.08 1.42
C LEU A 36 0.16 -17.27 0.72
N ARG A 37 -0.20 -18.50 1.12
CA ARG A 37 0.32 -19.70 0.43
C ARG A 37 -0.23 -19.84 -0.99
N ARG A 38 -1.47 -19.42 -1.20
CA ARG A 38 -2.19 -19.51 -2.48
C ARG A 38 -3.04 -18.26 -2.70
N LEU A 39 -3.26 -17.90 -3.96
CA LEU A 39 -4.17 -16.83 -4.36
C LEU A 39 -5.62 -17.21 -3.99
N LEU A 40 -6.35 -16.25 -3.41
CA LEU A 40 -7.75 -16.41 -3.04
C LEU A 40 -8.66 -16.00 -4.21
N GLY A 41 -9.80 -16.69 -4.38
CA GLY A 41 -10.84 -16.31 -5.34
C GLY A 41 -10.54 -16.62 -6.82
N VAL A 42 -9.45 -17.32 -7.13
CA VAL A 42 -9.16 -17.81 -8.50
C VAL A 42 -9.59 -19.26 -8.62
N ARG A 43 -10.59 -19.54 -9.46
CA ARG A 43 -10.97 -20.93 -9.79
C ARG A 43 -9.91 -21.54 -10.68
N THR A 44 -8.94 -22.22 -10.08
CA THR A 44 -7.93 -22.99 -10.82
C THR A 44 -8.56 -24.32 -11.23
N LYS A 45 -8.92 -24.48 -12.50
CA LYS A 45 -9.26 -25.80 -13.05
C LYS A 45 -7.98 -26.64 -13.10
N GLY A 46 -7.82 -27.57 -12.16
CA GLY A 46 -7.10 -28.83 -12.40
C GLY A 46 -5.58 -28.89 -12.27
N THR A 47 -4.85 -27.87 -11.79
CA THR A 47 -3.40 -28.07 -11.51
C THR A 47 -2.94 -27.30 -10.27
N GLU A 48 -2.42 -28.00 -9.27
CA GLU A 48 -2.00 -27.46 -7.95
C GLU A 48 -0.95 -26.33 -8.00
N ARG A 49 -0.35 -26.06 -9.17
CA ARG A 49 0.74 -25.09 -9.36
C ARG A 49 0.29 -23.68 -9.75
N GLN A 50 -0.92 -23.49 -10.30
CA GLN A 50 -1.35 -22.19 -10.85
C GLN A 50 -1.83 -21.16 -9.81
N GLY A 51 -1.82 -21.52 -8.51
CA GLY A 51 -2.28 -20.63 -7.44
C GLY A 51 -1.20 -20.18 -6.46
N LYS A 52 0.05 -20.63 -6.58
CA LYS A 52 1.08 -20.34 -5.57
C LYS A 52 1.53 -18.87 -5.66
N VAL A 53 1.52 -18.18 -4.52
CA VAL A 53 2.05 -16.81 -4.45
C VAL A 53 3.57 -16.87 -4.47
N SER A 54 4.19 -16.19 -5.45
CA SER A 54 5.63 -16.01 -5.52
C SER A 54 6.11 -14.94 -4.54
N LYS A 55 7.37 -15.05 -4.10
CA LYS A 55 8.02 -14.04 -3.26
C LYS A 55 8.01 -12.65 -3.93
N LEU A 56 8.23 -11.60 -3.13
CA LEU A 56 8.36 -10.25 -3.65
C LEU A 56 9.64 -10.11 -4.48
N ALA A 57 9.56 -9.39 -5.60
CA ALA A 57 10.68 -9.17 -6.52
C ALA A 57 11.09 -7.69 -6.52
N LYS A 58 12.39 -7.42 -6.46
CA LYS A 58 12.89 -6.05 -6.54
C LYS A 58 12.49 -5.41 -7.88
N GLY A 59 12.02 -4.18 -7.82
CA GLY A 59 11.58 -3.39 -8.97
C GLY A 59 10.13 -3.65 -9.40
N GLU A 60 9.44 -4.65 -8.85
CA GLU A 60 8.03 -4.90 -9.15
C GLU A 60 7.13 -3.80 -8.58
N ILE A 61 5.99 -3.57 -9.23
CA ILE A 61 4.97 -2.63 -8.76
C ILE A 61 3.81 -3.43 -8.15
N LEU A 62 3.52 -3.14 -6.88
CA LEU A 62 2.40 -3.68 -6.13
C LEU A 62 1.36 -2.59 -5.90
N MET A 63 0.13 -3.01 -5.62
CA MET A 63 -0.90 -2.13 -5.09
C MET A 63 -0.99 -2.36 -3.59
N LEU A 64 -0.83 -1.29 -2.83
CA LEU A 64 -0.97 -1.26 -1.37
C LEU A 64 -2.33 -0.69 -1.02
N ASN A 65 -3.05 -1.37 -0.12
CA ASN A 65 -4.22 -0.80 0.52
C ASN A 65 -3.87 -0.54 1.98
N ILE A 66 -3.83 0.73 2.37
CA ILE A 66 -3.51 1.21 3.71
C ILE A 66 -4.75 1.94 4.21
N GLY A 67 -5.44 1.37 5.19
CA GLY A 67 -6.77 1.84 5.57
C GLY A 67 -7.70 1.85 4.35
N SER A 68 -8.18 3.05 3.97
CA SER A 68 -9.00 3.28 2.76
C SER A 68 -8.21 3.75 1.55
N MET A 69 -6.92 4.06 1.70
CA MET A 69 -6.06 4.54 0.62
C MET A 69 -5.53 3.38 -0.21
N SER A 70 -5.71 3.44 -1.53
CA SER A 70 -5.12 2.52 -2.49
C SER A 70 -4.03 3.24 -3.27
N THR A 71 -2.78 2.78 -3.17
CA THR A 71 -1.65 3.40 -3.89
C THR A 71 -0.75 2.35 -4.54
N GLY A 72 -0.09 2.73 -5.63
CA GLY A 72 0.98 1.93 -6.21
C GLY A 72 2.24 2.05 -5.36
N ALA A 73 3.02 0.96 -5.28
CA ALA A 73 4.33 1.02 -4.66
C ALA A 73 5.32 0.15 -5.42
N ARG A 74 6.53 0.68 -5.63
CA ARG A 74 7.66 -0.05 -6.20
C ARG A 74 8.47 -0.71 -5.08
N VAL A 75 8.74 -2.01 -5.22
CA VAL A 75 9.62 -2.73 -4.29
C VAL A 75 11.07 -2.31 -4.52
N LEU A 76 11.69 -1.63 -3.55
CA LEU A 76 13.09 -1.22 -3.63
C LEU A 76 14.03 -2.32 -3.14
N ALA A 77 13.67 -2.98 -2.04
CA ALA A 77 14.45 -4.05 -1.43
C ALA A 77 13.54 -4.98 -0.63
N VAL A 78 13.95 -6.24 -0.53
CA VAL A 78 13.29 -7.26 0.29
C VAL A 78 14.36 -7.94 1.13
N ARG A 79 14.18 -7.96 2.45
CA ARG A 79 15.07 -8.60 3.43
C ARG A 79 14.23 -9.49 4.32
N ASN A 80 14.29 -10.80 4.11
CA ASN A 80 13.44 -11.78 4.80
C ASN A 80 11.95 -11.39 4.68
N ASP A 81 11.34 -11.02 5.81
CA ASP A 81 9.93 -10.65 5.91
C ASP A 81 9.72 -9.11 5.92
N LEU A 82 10.79 -8.33 5.69
CA LEU A 82 10.73 -6.86 5.59
C LEU A 82 10.88 -6.40 4.13
N ALA A 83 9.98 -5.54 3.67
CA ALA A 83 10.05 -4.93 2.35
C ALA A 83 10.17 -3.41 2.45
N LYS A 84 11.13 -2.84 1.72
CA LYS A 84 11.22 -1.39 1.51
C LYS A 84 10.49 -1.03 0.21
N LEU A 85 9.51 -0.16 0.33
CA LEU A 85 8.55 0.19 -0.72
C LEU A 85 8.61 1.70 -0.98
N GLN A 86 8.74 2.10 -2.24
CA GLN A 86 8.60 3.49 -2.67
C GLN A 86 7.18 3.71 -3.15
N LEU A 87 6.45 4.65 -2.56
CA LEU A 87 5.07 4.93 -2.91
C LEU A 87 5.00 5.80 -4.17
N THR A 88 4.01 5.55 -5.03
CA THR A 88 3.76 6.39 -6.21
C THR A 88 3.08 7.71 -5.85
N SER A 89 2.30 7.69 -4.77
CA SER A 89 1.68 8.88 -4.18
C SER A 89 1.94 8.87 -2.67
N PRO A 90 2.17 10.04 -2.05
CA PRO A 90 2.36 10.12 -0.61
C PRO A 90 1.10 9.64 0.12
N VAL A 91 1.30 8.98 1.27
CA VAL A 91 0.19 8.44 2.08
C VAL A 91 0.33 8.92 3.52
N CYS A 92 -0.75 9.48 4.05
CA CYS A 92 -0.90 9.81 5.46
C CYS A 92 -1.28 8.53 6.22
N THR A 93 -0.44 8.08 7.14
CA THR A 93 -0.64 6.83 7.90
C THR A 93 0.23 6.83 9.14
N SER A 94 0.04 5.87 10.05
CA SER A 94 0.86 5.72 11.25
C SER A 94 1.68 4.44 11.23
N LYS A 95 2.81 4.45 11.95
CA LYS A 95 3.54 3.22 12.26
C LYS A 95 2.61 2.25 12.98
N GLY A 96 2.68 0.98 12.64
CA GLY A 96 1.80 -0.05 13.17
C GLY A 96 0.49 -0.24 12.39
N GLU A 97 0.21 0.57 11.36
CA GLU A 97 -0.99 0.39 10.56
C GLU A 97 -0.90 -0.84 9.64
N LYS A 98 -2.04 -1.50 9.41
CA LYS A 98 -2.13 -2.71 8.60
C LYS A 98 -2.16 -2.36 7.12
N VAL A 99 -1.46 -3.14 6.32
CA VAL A 99 -1.36 -2.97 4.87
C VAL A 99 -1.76 -4.26 4.18
N ALA A 100 -2.60 -4.18 3.16
CA ALA A 100 -2.86 -5.29 2.25
C ALA A 100 -2.00 -5.15 0.98
N LEU A 101 -1.38 -6.25 0.56
CA LEU A 101 -0.50 -6.32 -0.61
C LEU A 101 -1.24 -7.00 -1.74
N SER A 102 -1.36 -6.32 -2.87
CA SER A 102 -1.96 -6.86 -4.09
C SER A 102 -0.97 -6.83 -5.25
N ARG A 103 -0.96 -7.89 -6.06
CA ARG A 103 -0.14 -8.01 -7.27
C ARG A 103 -1.04 -8.12 -8.49
N ARG A 104 -0.58 -7.56 -9.61
CA ARG A 104 -1.29 -7.67 -10.89
C ARG A 104 -1.06 -9.06 -11.50
N VAL A 105 -2.12 -9.82 -11.67
CA VAL A 105 -2.14 -11.16 -12.28
C VAL A 105 -3.26 -11.20 -13.31
N GLU A 106 -2.96 -11.56 -14.55
CA GLU A 106 -3.96 -11.65 -15.64
C GLU A 106 -4.84 -10.39 -15.75
N LYS A 107 -4.20 -9.21 -15.75
CA LYS A 107 -4.83 -7.88 -15.77
C LYS A 107 -5.61 -7.46 -14.53
N HIS A 108 -5.78 -8.33 -13.53
CA HIS A 108 -6.51 -8.03 -12.29
C HIS A 108 -5.56 -7.87 -11.11
N TRP A 109 -5.91 -7.00 -10.16
CA TRP A 109 -5.23 -6.95 -8.87
C TRP A 109 -5.72 -8.10 -8.00
N ARG A 110 -4.79 -8.91 -7.49
CA ARG A 110 -5.10 -10.02 -6.59
C ARG A 110 -4.34 -9.87 -5.30
N LEU A 111 -5.03 -10.10 -4.18
CA LEU A 111 -4.45 -10.09 -2.85
C LEU A 111 -3.41 -11.21 -2.75
N ILE A 112 -2.18 -10.85 -2.41
CA ILE A 112 -1.05 -11.78 -2.25
C ILE A 112 -0.59 -11.90 -0.80
N GLY A 113 -0.92 -10.93 0.05
CA GLY A 113 -0.44 -10.90 1.43
C GLY A 113 -0.96 -9.70 2.20
N TRP A 114 -0.52 -9.61 3.44
CA TRP A 114 -0.79 -8.50 4.34
C TRP A 114 0.46 -8.20 5.16
N GLY A 115 0.49 -7.06 5.83
CA GLY A 115 1.64 -6.66 6.63
C GLY A 115 1.30 -5.50 7.56
N GLN A 116 2.34 -4.99 8.19
CA GLN A 116 2.26 -3.87 9.12
C GLN A 116 3.42 -2.90 8.88
N ILE A 117 3.13 -1.61 8.89
CA ILE A 117 4.13 -0.55 8.72
C ILE A 117 5.03 -0.53 9.97
N GLN A 118 6.34 -0.61 9.78
CA GLN A 118 7.34 -0.52 10.85
C GLN A 118 8.02 0.84 10.86
N ALA A 119 8.43 1.30 9.69
CA ALA A 119 9.13 2.57 9.52
C ALA A 119 8.84 3.14 8.12
N GLY A 120 9.40 4.31 7.83
CA GLY A 120 9.28 4.94 6.53
C GLY A 120 9.96 6.31 6.50
N SER A 121 10.12 6.84 5.30
CA SER A 121 10.63 8.19 5.05
C SER A 121 9.45 9.13 4.92
N THR A 122 9.43 10.18 5.74
CA THR A 122 8.36 11.17 5.76
C THR A 122 8.67 12.35 4.84
N LEU A 123 7.62 13.04 4.42
CA LEU A 123 7.70 14.31 3.70
C LEU A 123 7.37 15.42 4.69
N GLU A 124 8.21 16.45 4.75
CA GLU A 124 7.95 17.64 5.56
C GLU A 124 6.79 18.43 4.94
N VAL A 125 5.65 18.41 5.61
CA VAL A 125 4.50 19.23 5.21
C VAL A 125 4.72 20.63 5.78
N PRO A 126 4.79 21.68 4.95
CA PRO A 126 4.93 23.04 5.45
C PRO A 126 3.72 23.40 6.33
N PRO A 127 3.93 24.16 7.42
CA PRO A 127 2.83 24.60 8.27
C PRO A 127 1.86 25.46 7.44
N CYS A 128 0.56 25.35 7.73
CA CYS A 128 -0.43 26.18 7.08
C CYS A 128 -0.10 27.66 7.30
N PRO A 129 -0.05 28.49 6.25
CA PRO A 129 -0.04 29.94 6.42
C PRO A 129 -1.36 30.31 7.10
N ILE A 130 -1.27 30.91 8.28
CA ILE A 130 -2.40 31.39 9.08
C ILE A 130 -2.95 32.66 8.42
#